data_AF-A0A7C3IYW9-F1
#
_entry.id   AF-A0A7C3IYW9-F1
#
_cell.length_a   1.000
_cell.length_b   1.000
_cell.length_c   1.000
_cell.angle_alpha   90.00
_cell.angle_beta   90.00
_cell.angle_gamma   90.00
#
_symmetry.space_group_name_H-M   'P 1'
#
loop_
_entity.id
_entity.type
_entity.pdbx_description
1 polymer ?
#
loop_
_entity_poly.entity_id
_entity_poly.type
_entity_poly.pdbx_seq_one_letter_code
_entity_poly.pdbx_strand_id
1 'polypeptide(L)'
;MINNYEEVQPLYLNKDKVIKTPNTIYRTHVGSHRYYYYFDDNGSLIKNPSVTSIIDSEMKQPEWLIKWIAEWGYRRAIEKRDQAAVYGSFFSILSAQYLKDKIFDLETIKPRLEIFIQQQNIDFPTDNWEYRLREDLYALHQFIIDYNVEPIAVEIMLASKHGFAGAIDAVVEMTVGTGVNMRILKTDRKIDKKSGELIEDKTRRVTAVIDWKSGRHGFYKNNAAQLHMYKILWEENFPHIPIDCVFNWSPKDWAADNSLYNLKEQSDSNEKFKIMNYVKNFLIDHKEDNDRLYKHIDGVLELGHQNGNISFETFEERVRRIHKIDTFLKEIKEPEPMIDSDATVEKFVKQESDKSKELLQKAIKNHDTNNISLINTIEEVINGK
;
A
#
# COMPACT_ATOMS: atom_id res chain seq x y z
N MET A 1 -2.70 12.10 16.72
CA MET A 1 -2.79 10.67 16.32
C MET A 1 -3.91 10.51 15.29
N ILE A 2 -3.72 11.13 14.12
CA ILE A 2 -4.70 11.09 13.05
C ILE A 2 -4.30 9.93 12.12
N ASN A 3 -5.22 8.98 11.94
CA ASN A 3 -5.29 7.97 10.88
C ASN A 3 -4.34 6.75 10.94
N ASN A 4 -4.54 5.87 11.92
CA ASN A 4 -4.18 4.45 11.77
C ASN A 4 -5.22 3.66 10.95
N TYR A 5 -6.21 4.30 10.34
CA TYR A 5 -7.31 3.67 9.61
C TYR A 5 -7.51 4.48 8.34
N GLU A 6 -6.87 4.06 7.26
CA GLU A 6 -6.85 4.82 6.01
C GLU A 6 -7.46 4.01 4.88
N GLU A 7 -8.30 4.64 4.08
CA GLU A 7 -8.74 4.08 2.81
C GLU A 7 -7.54 4.04 1.87
N VAL A 8 -7.29 2.87 1.26
CA VAL A 8 -6.16 2.67 0.37
C VAL A 8 -6.69 2.44 -1.04
N GLN A 9 -6.27 3.30 -1.97
CA GLN A 9 -6.68 3.26 -3.36
C GLN A 9 -5.51 2.88 -4.27
N PRO A 10 -5.74 2.11 -5.33
CA PRO A 10 -4.68 1.79 -6.29
C PRO A 10 -4.14 3.06 -6.92
N LEU A 11 -2.82 3.11 -7.14
CA LEU A 11 -2.21 4.28 -7.77
C LEU A 11 -2.54 4.35 -9.26
N TYR A 12 -2.59 3.19 -9.92
CA TYR A 12 -2.95 3.07 -11.34
C TYR A 12 -3.69 1.76 -11.62
N LEU A 13 -4.72 1.86 -12.46
CA LEU A 13 -5.42 0.73 -13.08
C LEU A 13 -5.57 1.04 -14.57
N ASN A 14 -5.23 0.06 -15.42
CA ASN A 14 -5.46 0.17 -16.84
C ASN A 14 -6.97 0.04 -17.14
N LYS A 15 -7.59 1.15 -17.55
CA LYS A 15 -9.04 1.24 -17.82
C LYS A 15 -9.47 0.34 -18.97
N ASP A 16 -8.60 0.09 -19.94
CA ASP A 16 -8.91 -0.74 -21.12
C ASP A 16 -9.02 -2.23 -20.77
N LYS A 17 -8.48 -2.63 -19.61
CA LYS A 17 -8.53 -4.01 -19.09
C LYS A 17 -9.74 -4.26 -18.15
N VAL A 18 -10.67 -3.30 -18.03
CA VAL A 18 -11.90 -3.41 -17.21
C VAL A 18 -11.63 -3.79 -15.75
N ILE A 19 -10.60 -3.19 -15.14
CA ILE A 19 -10.21 -3.49 -13.76
C ILE A 19 -10.98 -2.58 -12.80
N LYS A 20 -11.78 -3.19 -11.92
CA LYS A 20 -12.42 -2.53 -10.78
C LYS A 20 -12.09 -3.33 -9.52
N THR A 21 -11.57 -2.66 -8.50
CA THR A 21 -11.33 -3.29 -7.20
C THR A 21 -12.67 -3.82 -6.64
N PRO A 22 -12.77 -5.12 -6.28
CA PRO A 22 -14.04 -5.68 -5.84
C PRO A 22 -14.59 -5.04 -4.56
N ASN A 23 -13.69 -4.65 -3.65
CA ASN A 23 -14.03 -4.03 -2.38
C ASN A 23 -13.20 -2.76 -2.18
N THR A 24 -13.75 -1.79 -1.46
CA THR A 24 -12.96 -0.70 -0.88
C THR A 24 -12.14 -1.27 0.27
N ILE A 25 -10.82 -1.17 0.17
CA ILE A 25 -9.89 -1.70 1.17
C ILE A 25 -9.37 -0.55 2.03
N TYR A 26 -9.21 -0.85 3.30
CA TYR A 26 -8.61 0.02 4.29
C TYR A 26 -7.37 -0.66 4.90
N ARG A 27 -6.44 0.16 5.41
CA ARG A 27 -5.21 -0.30 6.05
C ARG A 27 -5.11 0.22 7.47
N THR A 28 -4.53 -0.60 8.35
CA THR A 28 -4.21 -0.24 9.73
C THR A 28 -2.94 -0.94 10.22
N HIS A 29 -2.35 -0.38 11.27
CA HIS A 29 -1.26 -1.00 12.02
C HIS A 29 -1.72 -1.30 13.45
N VAL A 30 -1.56 -2.56 13.86
CA VAL A 30 -1.87 -3.04 15.21
C VAL A 30 -0.63 -3.74 15.75
N GLY A 31 0.02 -3.12 16.76
CA GLY A 31 1.32 -3.59 17.24
C GLY A 31 2.38 -3.53 16.14
N SER A 32 3.07 -4.64 15.90
CA SER A 32 4.06 -4.80 14.83
C SER A 32 3.47 -5.27 13.49
N HIS A 33 2.18 -5.61 13.46
CA HIS A 33 1.55 -6.22 12.30
C HIS A 33 0.71 -5.20 11.51
N ARG A 34 0.78 -5.32 10.19
CA ARG A 34 -0.07 -4.58 9.26
C ARG A 34 -1.29 -5.42 8.96
N TYR A 35 -2.46 -4.80 9.04
CA TYR A 35 -3.72 -5.40 8.69
C TYR A 35 -4.40 -4.59 7.59
N TYR A 36 -5.10 -5.29 6.71
CA TYR A 36 -6.07 -4.70 5.79
C TYR A 36 -7.45 -5.16 6.19
N TYR A 37 -8.45 -4.34 5.92
CA TYR A 37 -9.83 -4.70 6.18
C TYR A 37 -10.77 -4.13 5.14
N TYR A 38 -11.94 -4.75 4.99
CA TYR A 38 -13.02 -4.30 4.13
C TYR A 38 -14.36 -4.73 4.73
N PHE A 39 -15.45 -4.15 4.24
CA PHE A 39 -16.80 -4.58 4.55
C PHE A 39 -17.32 -5.45 3.41
N ASP A 40 -17.85 -6.63 3.73
CA ASP A 40 -18.49 -7.48 2.73
C ASP A 40 -19.90 -6.95 2.33
N ASP A 41 -20.56 -7.64 1.40
CA ASP A 41 -21.90 -7.26 0.92
C ASP A 41 -22.96 -7.26 2.04
N ASN A 42 -22.73 -7.97 3.14
CA ASN A 42 -23.61 -7.99 4.32
C ASN A 42 -23.25 -6.89 5.33
N GLY A 43 -22.24 -6.07 5.04
CA GLY A 43 -21.70 -5.05 5.94
C GLY A 43 -20.85 -5.61 7.08
N SER A 44 -20.43 -6.88 7.01
CA SER A 44 -19.56 -7.52 8.00
C SER A 44 -18.11 -7.08 7.79
N LEU A 45 -17.41 -6.76 8.89
CA LEU A 45 -16.01 -6.36 8.82
C LEU A 45 -15.11 -7.60 8.66
N ILE A 46 -14.35 -7.64 7.57
CA ILE A 46 -13.35 -8.67 7.32
C ILE A 46 -11.97 -8.07 7.55
N LYS A 47 -11.21 -8.59 8.51
CA LYS A 47 -9.85 -8.17 8.85
C LYS A 47 -8.85 -9.26 8.44
N ASN A 48 -7.85 -8.87 7.66
CA ASN A 48 -6.84 -9.76 7.10
C ASN A 48 -5.42 -9.26 7.43
N PRO A 49 -4.53 -10.11 7.97
CA PRO A 49 -3.12 -9.76 8.09
C PRO A 49 -2.46 -9.54 6.73
N SER A 50 -1.41 -8.72 6.69
CA SER A 50 -0.66 -8.49 5.46
C SER A 50 0.16 -9.73 5.06
N VAL A 51 0.39 -9.90 3.76
CA VAL A 51 1.33 -10.87 3.19
C VAL A 51 2.69 -10.80 3.91
N THR A 52 3.22 -9.59 4.12
CA THR A 52 4.51 -9.39 4.77
C THR A 52 4.49 -9.80 6.25
N SER A 53 3.41 -9.53 6.99
CA SER A 53 3.28 -9.93 8.40
C SER A 53 3.23 -11.46 8.55
N ILE A 54 2.53 -12.15 7.66
CA ILE A 54 2.52 -13.62 7.65
C ILE A 54 3.93 -14.15 7.36
N ILE A 55 4.58 -13.66 6.32
CA ILE A 55 5.91 -14.15 5.92
C ILE A 55 6.95 -13.90 7.03
N ASP A 56 6.93 -12.73 7.65
CA ASP A 56 7.88 -12.37 8.70
C ASP A 56 7.71 -13.20 9.99
N SER A 57 6.48 -13.64 10.30
CA SER A 57 6.18 -14.54 11.42
C SER A 57 6.56 -15.99 11.11
N GLU A 58 6.14 -16.50 9.96
CA GLU A 58 6.14 -17.94 9.68
C GLU A 58 7.43 -18.45 9.05
N MET A 59 8.20 -17.58 8.39
CA MET A 59 9.41 -17.99 7.69
C MET A 59 10.66 -17.73 8.51
N LYS A 60 11.54 -18.74 8.56
CA LYS A 60 12.86 -18.59 9.19
C LYS A 60 13.65 -17.48 8.50
N GLN A 61 14.23 -16.60 9.31
CA GLN A 61 15.18 -15.61 8.83
C GLN A 61 16.36 -16.31 8.12
N PRO A 62 16.83 -15.75 7.00
CA PRO A 62 17.95 -16.33 6.27
C PRO A 62 19.26 -16.17 7.07
N GLU A 63 20.15 -17.16 6.98
CA GLU A 63 21.38 -17.23 7.78
C GLU A 63 22.26 -15.98 7.65
N TRP A 64 22.38 -15.42 6.45
CA TRP A 64 23.17 -14.21 6.22
C TRP A 64 22.62 -13.01 7.00
N LEU A 65 21.29 -12.90 7.14
CA LEU A 65 20.67 -11.80 7.88
C LEU A 65 20.89 -11.98 9.38
N ILE A 66 20.86 -13.21 9.87
CA ILE A 66 21.21 -13.53 11.26
C ILE A 66 22.66 -13.12 11.55
N LYS A 67 23.60 -13.48 10.65
CA LYS A 67 25.01 -13.07 10.76
C LYS A 67 25.15 -11.56 10.73
N TRP A 68 24.48 -10.88 9.81
CA TRP A 68 24.50 -9.42 9.72
C TRP A 68 23.95 -8.74 10.98
N ILE A 69 22.84 -9.24 11.55
CA ILE A 69 22.30 -8.75 12.83
C ILE A 69 23.33 -8.95 13.96
N ALA A 70 24.03 -10.08 13.98
CA ALA A 70 25.05 -10.37 14.98
C ALA A 70 26.28 -9.45 14.84
N GLU A 71 26.72 -9.17 13.61
CA GLU A 71 27.86 -8.29 13.30
C GLU A 71 27.60 -6.84 13.74
N TRP A 72 26.41 -6.32 13.45
CA TRP A 72 26.05 -4.94 13.82
C TRP A 72 25.59 -4.80 15.27
N GLY A 73 25.17 -5.90 15.90
CA GLY A 73 24.40 -5.88 17.13
C GLY A 73 22.94 -5.48 16.89
N TYR A 74 22.05 -6.01 17.72
CA TYR A 74 20.59 -5.96 17.50
C TYR A 74 20.02 -4.55 17.27
N ARG A 75 20.36 -3.58 18.13
CA ARG A 75 19.83 -2.21 18.03
C ARG A 75 20.27 -1.52 16.73
N ARG A 76 21.56 -1.59 16.42
CA ARG A 76 22.11 -0.96 15.22
C ARG A 76 21.61 -1.62 13.94
N ALA A 77 21.40 -2.94 13.98
CA ALA A 77 20.80 -3.69 12.88
C ALA A 77 19.35 -3.25 12.60
N ILE A 78 18.56 -3.02 13.66
CA ILE A 78 17.19 -2.48 13.53
C ILE A 78 17.21 -1.08 12.93
N GLU A 79 18.03 -0.16 13.44
CA GLU A 79 18.15 1.19 12.89
C GLU A 79 18.49 1.16 11.39
N LYS A 80 19.46 0.34 10.99
CA LYS A 80 19.86 0.19 9.59
C LYS A 80 18.75 -0.41 8.71
N ARG A 81 18.03 -1.42 9.24
CA ARG A 81 16.88 -2.00 8.56
C ARG A 81 15.79 -0.95 8.34
N ASP A 82 15.49 -0.16 9.36
CA ASP A 82 14.43 0.85 9.30
C ASP A 82 14.81 1.98 8.33
N GLN A 83 16.07 2.43 8.34
CA GLN A 83 16.60 3.36 7.33
C GLN A 83 16.46 2.82 5.90
N ALA A 84 16.81 1.55 5.68
CA ALA A 84 16.66 0.90 4.37
C ALA A 84 15.18 0.74 3.96
N ALA A 85 14.28 0.47 4.91
CA ALA A 85 12.85 0.37 4.67
C ALA A 85 12.24 1.73 4.27
N VAL A 86 12.68 2.82 4.90
CA VAL A 86 12.27 4.18 4.53
C VAL A 86 12.76 4.53 3.12
N TYR A 87 14.02 4.21 2.78
CA TYR A 87 14.54 4.36 1.41
C TYR A 87 13.71 3.56 0.39
N GLY A 88 13.47 2.27 0.68
CA GLY A 88 12.68 1.40 -0.19
C GLY A 88 11.25 1.89 -0.38
N SER A 89 10.64 2.47 0.65
CA SER A 89 9.31 3.07 0.56
C SER A 89 9.30 4.26 -0.40
N PHE A 90 10.30 5.15 -0.32
CA PHE A 90 10.40 6.27 -1.24
C PHE A 90 10.69 5.82 -2.68
N PHE A 91 11.59 4.86 -2.87
CA PHE A 91 11.83 4.25 -4.18
C PHE A 91 10.54 3.66 -4.79
N SER A 92 9.73 2.97 -3.99
CA SER A 92 8.46 2.39 -4.44
C SER A 92 7.48 3.48 -4.87
N ILE A 93 7.36 4.57 -4.10
CA ILE A 93 6.54 5.75 -4.45
C ILE A 93 6.96 6.33 -5.82
N LEU A 94 8.27 6.54 -6.03
CA LEU A 94 8.77 7.11 -7.28
C LEU A 94 8.57 6.15 -8.46
N SER A 95 8.83 4.86 -8.27
CA SER A 95 8.63 3.82 -9.29
C SER A 95 7.15 3.72 -9.68
N ALA A 96 6.26 3.77 -8.71
CA ALA A 96 4.83 3.70 -8.92
C ALA A 96 4.32 4.94 -9.69
N GLN A 97 4.81 6.13 -9.33
CA GLN A 97 4.53 7.37 -10.07
C GLN A 97 5.02 7.28 -11.52
N TYR A 98 6.24 6.79 -11.74
CA TYR A 98 6.77 6.65 -13.09
C TYR A 98 5.94 5.69 -13.94
N LEU A 99 5.55 4.53 -13.41
CA LEU A 99 4.71 3.57 -14.14
C LEU A 99 3.33 4.13 -14.46
N LYS A 100 2.74 4.90 -13.54
CA LYS A 100 1.44 5.56 -13.76
C LYS A 100 1.53 6.63 -14.85
N ASP A 101 2.47 7.56 -14.72
CA ASP A 101 2.54 8.76 -15.55
C ASP A 101 3.25 8.51 -16.89
N LYS A 102 3.99 7.39 -16.99
CA LYS A 102 4.82 6.97 -18.14
C LYS A 102 5.96 7.93 -18.50
N ILE A 103 6.12 8.98 -17.71
CA ILE A 103 7.19 9.97 -17.79
C ILE A 103 7.64 10.29 -16.37
N PHE A 104 8.94 10.48 -16.17
CA PHE A 104 9.47 10.90 -14.89
C PHE A 104 10.68 11.82 -15.11
N ASP A 105 10.66 12.99 -14.48
CA ASP A 105 11.77 13.93 -14.50
C ASP A 105 12.69 13.68 -13.29
N LEU A 106 13.90 13.21 -13.56
CA LEU A 106 14.91 12.91 -12.55
C LEU A 106 15.34 14.15 -11.76
N GLU A 107 15.22 15.36 -12.32
CA GLU A 107 15.51 16.60 -11.60
C GLU A 107 14.53 16.88 -10.45
N THR A 108 13.36 16.24 -10.48
CA THR A 108 12.38 16.37 -9.41
C THR A 108 12.67 15.49 -8.19
N ILE A 109 13.68 14.61 -8.23
CA ILE A 109 13.99 13.70 -7.11
C ILE A 109 14.41 14.47 -5.86
N LYS A 110 15.28 15.47 -6.00
CA LYS A 110 15.76 16.27 -4.86
C LYS A 110 14.63 16.98 -4.12
N PRO A 111 13.80 17.82 -4.77
CA PRO A 111 12.70 18.49 -4.06
C PRO A 111 11.67 17.49 -3.51
N ARG A 112 11.40 16.37 -4.18
CA ARG A 112 10.53 15.31 -3.65
C ARG A 112 11.12 14.65 -2.40
N LEU A 113 12.43 14.42 -2.38
CA LEU A 113 13.14 13.84 -1.23
C LEU A 113 13.09 14.78 -0.02
N GLU A 114 13.28 16.09 -0.24
CA GLU A 114 13.18 17.09 0.84
C GLU A 114 11.78 17.11 1.47
N ILE A 115 10.72 17.07 0.65
CA ILE A 115 9.34 16.96 1.12
C ILE A 115 9.13 15.64 1.89
N PHE A 116 9.63 14.53 1.36
CA PHE A 116 9.50 13.22 1.99
C PHE A 116 10.19 13.15 3.35
N ILE A 117 11.40 13.70 3.47
CA ILE A 117 12.16 13.81 4.73
C ILE A 117 11.35 14.57 5.78
N GLN A 118 10.75 15.71 5.40
CA GLN A 118 9.92 16.50 6.30
C GLN A 118 8.65 15.74 6.72
N GLN A 119 7.94 15.14 5.77
CA GLN A 119 6.69 14.42 6.04
C GLN A 119 6.90 13.19 6.93
N GLN A 120 8.02 12.48 6.76
CA GLN A 120 8.35 11.28 7.52
C GLN A 120 9.17 11.56 8.79
N ASN A 121 9.49 12.83 9.08
CA ASN A 121 10.38 13.24 10.17
C ASN A 121 11.69 12.44 10.21
N ILE A 122 12.35 12.29 9.04
CA ILE A 122 13.61 11.54 8.93
C ILE A 122 14.73 12.34 9.62
N ASP A 123 15.37 11.73 10.61
CA ASP A 123 16.40 12.33 11.46
C ASP A 123 17.82 11.73 11.25
N PHE A 124 17.97 10.86 10.25
CA PHE A 124 19.23 10.19 9.92
C PHE A 124 19.80 10.64 8.56
N PRO A 125 21.10 10.43 8.28
CA PRO A 125 21.74 10.91 7.06
C PRO A 125 21.15 10.31 5.77
N THR A 126 20.89 11.16 4.78
CA THR A 126 20.34 10.80 3.46
C THR A 126 21.20 11.31 2.28
N ASP A 127 22.45 11.70 2.53
CA ASP A 127 23.28 12.48 1.58
C ASP A 127 23.39 11.86 0.18
N ASN A 128 23.44 10.53 0.10
CA ASN A 128 23.60 9.79 -1.15
C ASN A 128 22.28 9.32 -1.78
N TRP A 129 21.13 9.64 -1.17
CA TRP A 129 19.84 9.11 -1.62
C TRP A 129 19.46 9.65 -2.99
N GLU A 130 19.64 10.94 -3.25
CA GLU A 130 19.30 11.53 -4.55
C GLU A 130 20.04 10.81 -5.69
N TYR A 131 21.36 10.72 -5.59
CA TYR A 131 22.20 10.07 -6.60
C TYR A 131 21.80 8.61 -6.81
N ARG A 132 21.63 7.86 -5.71
CA ARG A 132 21.23 6.45 -5.78
C ARG A 132 19.83 6.26 -6.37
N LEU A 133 18.87 7.13 -6.05
CA LEU A 133 17.52 7.06 -6.61
C LEU A 133 17.50 7.35 -8.12
N ARG A 134 18.36 8.27 -8.59
CA ARG A 134 18.54 8.52 -10.03
C ARG A 134 19.03 7.24 -10.74
N GLU A 135 20.04 6.59 -10.17
CA GLU A 135 20.56 5.31 -10.67
C GLU A 135 19.51 4.19 -10.64
N ASP A 136 18.79 4.04 -9.51
CA ASP A 136 17.81 2.97 -9.33
C ASP A 136 16.59 3.16 -10.27
N LEU A 137 16.12 4.40 -10.48
CA LEU A 137 15.05 4.71 -11.43
C LEU A 137 15.50 4.56 -12.88
N TYR A 138 16.75 4.90 -13.22
CA TYR A 138 17.28 4.66 -14.55
C TYR A 138 17.43 3.15 -14.84
N ALA A 139 17.82 2.36 -13.84
CA ALA A 139 17.84 0.90 -13.96
C ALA A 139 16.43 0.34 -14.20
N LEU A 140 15.40 0.88 -13.53
CA LEU A 140 14.00 0.53 -13.77
C LEU A 140 13.56 0.91 -15.19
N HIS A 141 13.93 2.10 -15.67
CA HIS A 141 13.68 2.53 -17.04
C HIS A 141 14.29 1.57 -18.07
N GLN A 142 15.53 1.15 -17.86
CA GLN A 142 16.18 0.16 -18.74
C GLN A 142 15.43 -1.17 -18.75
N PHE A 143 14.96 -1.65 -17.59
CA PHE A 143 14.12 -2.85 -17.52
C PHE A 143 12.81 -2.70 -18.31
N ILE A 144 12.14 -1.56 -18.20
CA ILE A 144 10.91 -1.26 -18.94
C ILE A 144 11.15 -1.32 -20.46
N ILE A 145 12.27 -0.77 -20.94
CA ILE A 145 12.67 -0.85 -22.35
C ILE A 145 12.98 -2.28 -22.76
N ASP A 146 13.87 -2.95 -22.01
CA ASP A 146 14.39 -4.27 -22.35
C ASP A 146 13.26 -5.30 -22.54
N TYR A 147 12.24 -5.25 -21.68
CA TYR A 147 11.12 -6.19 -21.69
C TYR A 147 9.82 -5.58 -22.23
N ASN A 148 9.84 -4.39 -22.83
CA ASN A 148 8.65 -3.69 -23.32
C ASN A 148 7.48 -3.71 -22.29
N VAL A 149 7.74 -3.26 -21.08
CA VAL A 149 6.81 -3.38 -19.95
C VAL A 149 5.65 -2.40 -20.10
N GLU A 150 4.42 -2.92 -19.95
CA GLU A 150 3.18 -2.15 -19.98
C GLU A 150 2.42 -2.40 -18.67
N PRO A 151 2.19 -1.37 -17.83
CA PRO A 151 1.49 -1.56 -16.57
C PRO A 151 0.01 -1.90 -16.78
N ILE A 152 -0.47 -2.89 -16.04
CA ILE A 152 -1.88 -3.23 -15.88
C ILE A 152 -2.42 -2.59 -14.59
N ALA A 153 -1.70 -2.77 -13.49
CA ALA A 153 -2.03 -2.20 -12.18
C ALA A 153 -0.75 -1.85 -11.42
N VAL A 154 -0.79 -0.79 -10.62
CA VAL A 154 0.34 -0.33 -9.81
C VAL A 154 -0.15 0.05 -8.41
N GLU A 155 0.55 -0.42 -7.39
CA GLU A 155 0.22 -0.24 -5.96
C GLU A 155 -1.24 -0.61 -5.67
N ILE A 156 -1.65 -1.81 -6.08
CA ILE A 156 -3.02 -2.29 -5.89
C ILE A 156 -3.15 -3.11 -4.60
N MET A 157 -4.07 -2.72 -3.74
CA MET A 157 -4.41 -3.48 -2.54
C MET A 157 -5.50 -4.49 -2.86
N LEU A 158 -5.31 -5.73 -2.44
CA LEU A 158 -6.26 -6.81 -2.62
C LEU A 158 -6.36 -7.66 -1.35
N ALA A 159 -7.50 -8.32 -1.19
CA ALA A 159 -7.75 -9.29 -0.12
C ALA A 159 -8.11 -10.64 -0.73
N SER A 160 -7.71 -11.71 -0.04
CA SER A 160 -8.03 -13.09 -0.39
C SER A 160 -9.10 -13.63 0.56
N LYS A 161 -9.97 -14.48 0.02
CA LYS A 161 -10.90 -15.31 0.82
C LYS A 161 -10.18 -16.29 1.76
N HIS A 162 -8.87 -16.48 1.58
CA HIS A 162 -8.04 -17.33 2.42
C HIS A 162 -7.55 -16.63 3.69
N GLY A 163 -7.98 -15.41 3.97
CA GLY A 163 -7.70 -14.73 5.24
C GLY A 163 -6.39 -13.95 5.24
N PHE A 164 -5.98 -13.39 4.11
CA PHE A 164 -4.80 -12.52 4.01
C PHE A 164 -5.00 -11.44 2.94
N ALA A 165 -4.20 -10.38 3.00
CA ALA A 165 -4.29 -9.25 2.09
C ALA A 165 -2.91 -8.62 1.84
N GLY A 166 -2.77 -7.81 0.79
CA GLY A 166 -1.49 -7.19 0.48
C GLY A 166 -1.59 -6.09 -0.56
N ALA A 167 -0.53 -5.28 -0.64
CA ALA A 167 -0.32 -4.31 -1.71
C ALA A 167 0.64 -4.92 -2.74
N ILE A 168 0.19 -5.06 -3.97
CA ILE A 168 0.99 -5.54 -5.10
C ILE A 168 1.61 -4.33 -5.79
N ASP A 169 2.95 -4.29 -5.83
CA ASP A 169 3.68 -3.17 -6.39
C ASP A 169 3.33 -2.93 -7.86
N ALA A 170 3.40 -3.97 -8.70
CA ALA A 170 3.04 -3.89 -10.11
C ALA A 170 2.53 -5.22 -10.68
N VAL A 171 1.47 -5.11 -11.49
CA VAL A 171 1.06 -6.14 -12.44
C VAL A 171 1.20 -5.56 -13.84
N VAL A 172 1.86 -6.29 -14.73
CA VAL A 172 2.29 -5.78 -16.04
C VAL A 172 2.07 -6.81 -17.14
N GLU A 173 1.95 -6.34 -18.38
CA GLU A 173 2.26 -7.15 -19.56
C GLU A 173 3.70 -6.86 -19.97
N MET A 174 4.49 -7.89 -20.22
CA MET A 174 5.89 -7.74 -20.62
C MET A 174 6.27 -8.81 -21.64
N THR A 175 7.31 -8.52 -22.43
CA THR A 175 7.88 -9.42 -23.41
C THR A 175 9.01 -10.19 -22.79
N VAL A 176 8.98 -11.52 -22.87
CA VAL A 176 10.01 -12.40 -22.32
C VAL A 176 10.66 -13.25 -23.39
N GLY A 177 11.88 -13.72 -23.14
CA GLY A 177 12.65 -14.55 -24.07
C GLY A 177 12.84 -15.99 -23.60
N THR A 178 13.76 -16.69 -24.26
CA THR A 178 14.04 -18.11 -24.00
C THR A 178 15.19 -18.35 -23.03
N GLY A 179 15.88 -17.28 -22.60
CA GLY A 179 17.00 -17.36 -21.68
C GLY A 179 16.59 -17.74 -20.26
N VAL A 180 17.59 -18.08 -19.44
CA VAL A 180 17.41 -18.30 -17.99
C VAL A 180 16.79 -17.06 -17.35
N ASN A 181 15.87 -17.27 -16.40
CA ASN A 181 15.00 -16.23 -15.84
C ASN A 181 14.20 -15.47 -16.90
N MET A 182 13.87 -16.14 -18.00
CA MET A 182 13.11 -15.61 -19.13
C MET A 182 13.74 -14.38 -19.79
N ARG A 183 15.08 -14.26 -19.70
CA ARG A 183 15.84 -13.19 -20.35
C ARG A 183 15.71 -13.28 -21.86
N ILE A 184 15.58 -12.11 -22.50
CA ILE A 184 15.65 -11.98 -23.95
C ILE A 184 17.10 -12.12 -24.38
N LEU A 185 17.38 -13.15 -25.18
CA LEU A 185 18.69 -13.40 -25.77
C LEU A 185 18.79 -12.72 -27.14
N LYS A 186 20.01 -12.41 -27.57
CA LYS A 186 20.25 -11.93 -28.95
C LYS A 186 19.75 -12.92 -30.00
N THR A 187 19.71 -14.21 -29.67
CA THR A 187 19.21 -15.29 -30.53
C THR A 187 17.69 -15.39 -30.57
N ASP A 188 16.97 -14.69 -29.68
CA ASP A 188 15.51 -14.69 -29.68
C ASP A 188 14.94 -13.83 -30.81
N ARG A 189 15.72 -12.86 -31.32
CA ARG A 189 15.32 -12.00 -32.44
C ARG A 189 16.36 -12.04 -33.54
N LYS A 190 16.00 -12.61 -34.68
CA LYS A 190 16.88 -12.68 -35.86
C LYS A 190 16.42 -11.66 -36.88
N ILE A 191 17.30 -10.70 -37.18
CA ILE A 191 17.05 -9.66 -38.18
C ILE A 191 17.84 -9.98 -39.45
N ASP A 192 17.21 -9.83 -40.61
CA ASP A 192 17.90 -9.87 -41.89
C ASP A 192 18.85 -8.68 -42.01
N LYS A 193 20.14 -8.92 -42.23
CA LYS A 193 21.13 -7.83 -42.27
C LYS A 193 21.00 -6.93 -43.51
N LYS A 194 20.32 -7.38 -44.57
CA LYS A 194 20.13 -6.63 -45.82
C LYS A 194 18.83 -5.85 -45.84
N SER A 195 17.72 -6.46 -45.45
CA SER A 195 16.40 -5.79 -45.42
C SER A 195 16.12 -5.08 -44.10
N GLY A 196 16.78 -5.46 -43.01
CA GLY A 196 16.48 -4.97 -41.66
C GLY A 196 15.20 -5.55 -41.06
N GLU A 197 14.57 -6.52 -41.73
CA GLU A 197 13.31 -7.12 -41.29
C GLU A 197 13.54 -8.25 -40.26
N LEU A 198 12.58 -8.40 -39.35
CA LEU A 198 12.57 -9.48 -38.37
C LEU A 198 12.19 -10.80 -39.06
N ILE A 199 13.15 -11.72 -39.15
CA ILE A 199 12.97 -13.05 -39.76
C ILE A 199 12.39 -14.04 -38.74
N GLU A 200 12.77 -13.92 -37.47
CA GLU A 200 12.39 -14.85 -36.42
C GLU A 200 12.29 -14.10 -35.09
N ASP A 201 11.18 -14.31 -34.36
CA ASP A 201 10.98 -13.81 -33.00
C ASP A 201 10.49 -14.95 -32.10
N LYS A 202 11.32 -15.33 -31.12
CA LYS A 202 11.01 -16.33 -30.09
C LYS A 202 10.50 -15.70 -28.79
N THR A 203 10.40 -14.37 -28.76
CA THR A 203 9.87 -13.67 -27.60
C THR A 203 8.35 -13.83 -27.54
N ARG A 204 7.78 -13.74 -26.34
CA ARG A 204 6.33 -13.82 -26.12
C ARG A 204 5.88 -12.79 -25.09
N ARG A 205 4.64 -12.33 -25.21
CA ARG A 205 4.00 -11.50 -24.18
C ARG A 205 3.51 -12.39 -23.04
N VAL A 206 3.69 -11.93 -21.82
CA VAL A 206 3.21 -12.57 -20.60
C VAL A 206 2.63 -11.53 -19.66
N THR A 207 1.63 -11.92 -18.87
CA THR A 207 1.18 -11.15 -17.72
C THR A 207 1.98 -11.54 -16.49
N ALA A 208 2.52 -10.56 -15.78
CA ALA A 208 3.42 -10.81 -14.66
C ALA A 208 3.12 -9.93 -13.44
N VAL A 209 3.32 -10.50 -12.25
CA VAL A 209 3.47 -9.73 -11.00
C VAL A 209 4.94 -9.43 -10.79
N ILE A 210 5.27 -8.17 -10.53
CA ILE A 210 6.61 -7.71 -10.20
C ILE A 210 6.61 -7.15 -8.78
N ASP A 211 7.59 -7.56 -7.97
CA ASP A 211 7.85 -7.05 -6.63
C ASP A 211 9.22 -6.34 -6.62
N TRP A 212 9.20 -5.04 -6.34
CA TRP A 212 10.38 -4.19 -6.39
C TRP A 212 11.18 -4.32 -5.10
N LYS A 213 12.49 -4.49 -5.22
CA LYS A 213 13.42 -4.49 -4.08
C LYS A 213 14.49 -3.43 -4.32
N SER A 214 14.62 -2.47 -3.40
CA SER A 214 15.72 -1.50 -3.40
C SER A 214 17.04 -2.09 -2.88
N GLY A 215 16.97 -3.21 -2.16
CA GLY A 215 18.14 -3.92 -1.65
C GLY A 215 18.92 -4.64 -2.74
N ARG A 216 20.26 -4.60 -2.66
CA ARG A 216 21.18 -5.18 -3.66
C ARG A 216 21.69 -6.58 -3.29
N HIS A 217 21.21 -7.15 -2.18
CA HIS A 217 21.73 -8.40 -1.58
C HIS A 217 21.16 -9.69 -2.20
N GLY A 218 20.30 -9.57 -3.22
CA GLY A 218 19.68 -10.69 -3.92
C GLY A 218 18.29 -11.06 -3.41
N PHE A 219 17.75 -12.17 -3.91
CA PHE A 219 16.38 -12.60 -3.66
C PHE A 219 16.32 -13.97 -2.98
N TYR A 220 15.57 -14.04 -1.88
CA TYR A 220 15.45 -15.21 -1.02
C TYR A 220 14.07 -15.87 -1.11
N LYS A 221 13.88 -16.92 -0.30
CA LYS A 221 12.63 -17.71 -0.29
C LYS A 221 11.41 -16.89 0.11
N ASN A 222 11.57 -15.95 1.05
CA ASN A 222 10.51 -15.04 1.47
C ASN A 222 10.00 -14.17 0.30
N ASN A 223 10.89 -13.71 -0.58
CA ASN A 223 10.51 -12.95 -1.77
C ASN A 223 9.68 -13.78 -2.75
N ALA A 224 10.03 -15.06 -2.94
CA ALA A 224 9.24 -15.97 -3.75
C ALA A 224 7.87 -16.23 -3.12
N ALA A 225 7.80 -16.49 -1.80
CA ALA A 225 6.54 -16.68 -1.08
C ALA A 225 5.61 -15.46 -1.21
N GLN A 226 6.16 -14.25 -1.06
CA GLN A 226 5.44 -12.98 -1.22
C GLN A 226 4.80 -12.87 -2.61
N LEU A 227 5.59 -13.12 -3.67
CA LEU A 227 5.11 -13.08 -5.05
C LEU A 227 3.98 -14.06 -5.33
N HIS A 228 4.08 -15.29 -4.82
CA HIS A 228 3.02 -16.28 -5.02
C HIS A 228 1.76 -15.97 -4.21
N MET A 229 1.88 -15.35 -3.03
CA MET A 229 0.72 -14.80 -2.31
C MET A 229 0.06 -13.67 -3.10
N TYR A 230 0.84 -12.79 -3.73
CA TYR A 230 0.32 -11.74 -4.63
C TYR A 230 -0.35 -12.30 -5.88
N LYS A 231 0.20 -13.37 -6.46
CA LYS A 231 -0.45 -14.09 -7.57
C LYS A 231 -1.83 -14.62 -7.15
N ILE A 232 -1.96 -15.24 -5.98
CA ILE A 232 -3.26 -15.70 -5.46
C ILE A 232 -4.21 -14.52 -5.29
N LEU A 233 -3.76 -13.41 -4.65
CA LEU A 233 -4.59 -12.22 -4.50
C LEU A 233 -5.10 -11.71 -5.85
N TRP A 234 -4.22 -11.62 -6.84
CA TRP A 234 -4.60 -11.15 -8.16
C TRP A 234 -5.60 -12.09 -8.84
N GLU A 235 -5.30 -13.38 -8.94
CA GLU A 235 -6.12 -14.34 -9.68
C GLU A 235 -7.50 -14.58 -9.03
N GLU A 236 -7.62 -14.42 -7.72
CA GLU A 236 -8.93 -14.45 -7.05
C GLU A 236 -9.80 -13.24 -7.36
N ASN A 237 -9.20 -12.05 -7.45
CA ASN A 237 -9.92 -10.81 -7.68
C ASN A 237 -10.13 -10.53 -9.19
N PHE A 238 -9.25 -11.04 -10.05
CA PHE A 238 -9.24 -10.83 -11.50
C PHE A 238 -8.99 -12.14 -12.28
N PRO A 239 -9.85 -13.16 -12.15
CA PRO A 239 -9.64 -14.48 -12.77
C PRO A 239 -9.60 -14.46 -14.31
N HIS A 240 -10.08 -13.39 -14.92
CA HIS A 240 -10.04 -13.17 -16.37
C HIS A 240 -8.69 -12.65 -16.88
N ILE A 241 -7.77 -12.26 -15.98
CA ILE A 241 -6.40 -11.81 -16.28
C ILE A 241 -5.43 -12.70 -15.48
N PRO A 242 -5.20 -13.96 -15.89
CA PRO A 242 -4.30 -14.85 -15.16
C PRO A 242 -2.86 -14.35 -15.17
N ILE A 243 -2.08 -14.74 -14.15
CA ILE A 243 -0.67 -14.38 -14.07
C ILE A 243 0.18 -15.53 -14.63
N ASP A 244 0.87 -15.29 -15.74
CA ASP A 244 1.80 -16.26 -16.31
C ASP A 244 3.05 -16.42 -15.45
N CYS A 245 3.62 -15.30 -15.02
CA CYS A 245 4.94 -15.26 -14.39
C CYS A 245 4.98 -14.35 -13.15
N VAL A 246 5.91 -14.63 -12.22
CA VAL A 246 6.19 -13.76 -11.09
C VAL A 246 7.68 -13.46 -10.99
N PHE A 247 8.03 -12.19 -10.79
CA PHE A 247 9.43 -11.75 -10.78
C PHE A 247 9.75 -10.88 -9.58
N ASN A 248 10.95 -11.10 -9.03
CA ASN A 248 11.60 -10.09 -8.20
C ASN A 248 12.53 -9.26 -9.08
N TRP A 249 12.55 -7.95 -8.83
CA TRP A 249 13.43 -7.00 -9.50
C TRP A 249 14.21 -6.18 -8.47
N SER A 250 15.47 -5.85 -8.76
CA SER A 250 16.27 -4.94 -7.93
C SER A 250 17.29 -4.18 -8.78
N PRO A 251 17.73 -2.98 -8.38
CA PRO A 251 18.88 -2.34 -9.00
C PRO A 251 20.17 -3.11 -8.64
N LYS A 252 21.23 -2.93 -9.43
CA LYS A 252 22.60 -3.35 -9.10
C LYS A 252 23.45 -2.16 -8.68
N ASP A 253 24.61 -2.44 -8.11
CA ASP A 253 25.68 -1.44 -8.04
C ASP A 253 26.19 -1.12 -9.45
N TRP A 254 26.27 0.17 -9.76
CA TRP A 254 26.69 0.65 -11.06
C TRP A 254 28.22 0.48 -11.19
N ALA A 255 28.62 -0.41 -12.09
CA ALA A 255 29.98 -0.57 -12.56
C ALA A 255 29.97 -0.53 -14.09
N ALA A 256 31.05 -0.03 -14.71
CA ALA A 256 31.11 0.36 -16.11
C ALA A 256 30.72 -0.74 -17.14
N ASP A 257 30.63 -2.00 -16.75
CA ASP A 257 30.47 -3.17 -17.61
C ASP A 257 29.29 -4.11 -17.21
N ASN A 258 28.44 -3.73 -16.26
CA ASN A 258 27.40 -4.60 -15.73
C ASN A 258 25.97 -4.20 -16.15
N SER A 259 25.09 -5.19 -16.28
CA SER A 259 23.63 -4.97 -16.39
C SER A 259 23.12 -4.22 -15.15
N LEU A 260 22.30 -3.19 -15.36
CA LEU A 260 21.91 -2.20 -14.34
C LEU A 260 20.98 -2.74 -13.24
N TYR A 261 20.36 -3.89 -13.46
CA TYR A 261 19.39 -4.50 -12.55
C TYR A 261 19.51 -6.03 -12.47
N ASN A 262 18.93 -6.60 -11.42
CA ASN A 262 18.65 -8.01 -11.27
C ASN A 262 17.18 -8.27 -11.62
N LEU A 263 16.94 -9.35 -12.35
CA LEU A 263 15.61 -9.91 -12.58
C LEU A 263 15.67 -11.41 -12.29
N LYS A 264 14.77 -11.88 -11.43
CA LYS A 264 14.67 -13.30 -11.08
C LYS A 264 13.24 -13.76 -11.24
N GLU A 265 13.07 -14.74 -12.12
CA GLU A 265 11.83 -15.49 -12.32
C GLU A 265 11.64 -16.46 -11.13
N GLN A 266 10.44 -16.49 -10.55
CA GLN A 266 10.17 -17.27 -9.34
C GLN A 266 8.93 -18.17 -9.46
N SER A 267 8.33 -18.33 -10.64
CA SER A 267 7.08 -19.09 -10.84
C SER A 267 7.23 -20.57 -10.51
N ASP A 268 8.43 -21.11 -10.68
CA ASP A 268 8.75 -22.51 -10.36
C ASP A 268 9.33 -22.71 -8.95
N SER A 269 9.32 -21.67 -8.11
CA SER A 269 9.72 -21.81 -6.72
C SER A 269 8.83 -22.79 -5.95
N ASN A 270 9.45 -23.70 -5.19
CA ASN A 270 8.78 -24.65 -4.32
C ASN A 270 7.98 -23.97 -3.18
N GLU A 271 8.20 -22.68 -2.92
CA GLU A 271 7.45 -21.94 -1.90
C GLU A 271 5.96 -21.85 -2.24
N LYS A 272 5.57 -21.96 -3.53
CA LYS A 272 4.16 -21.96 -3.95
C LYS A 272 3.31 -23.04 -3.25
N PHE A 273 3.91 -24.17 -2.92
CA PHE A 273 3.23 -25.28 -2.26
C PHE A 273 3.08 -25.11 -0.73
N LYS A 274 3.70 -24.08 -0.14
CA LYS A 274 3.76 -23.89 1.32
C LYS A 274 2.90 -22.74 1.82
N ILE A 275 2.48 -21.83 0.94
CA ILE A 275 1.79 -20.58 1.28
C ILE A 275 0.60 -20.80 2.20
N MET A 276 -0.26 -21.75 1.86
CA MET A 276 -1.47 -22.00 2.64
C MET A 276 -1.16 -22.52 4.05
N ASN A 277 -0.02 -23.16 4.26
CA ASN A 277 0.39 -23.59 5.58
C ASN A 277 0.87 -22.38 6.40
N TYR A 278 1.63 -21.46 5.80
CA TYR A 278 2.02 -20.21 6.46
C TYR A 278 0.78 -19.40 6.88
N VAL A 279 -0.18 -19.23 5.97
CA VAL A 279 -1.44 -18.52 6.28
C VAL A 279 -2.19 -19.19 7.44
N LYS A 280 -2.37 -20.51 7.39
CA LYS A 280 -3.09 -21.25 8.44
C LYS A 280 -2.40 -21.15 9.80
N ASN A 281 -1.08 -21.35 9.85
CA ASN A 281 -0.32 -21.25 11.08
C ASN A 281 -0.46 -19.86 11.69
N PHE A 282 -0.24 -18.81 10.88
CA PHE A 282 -0.36 -17.43 11.34
C PHE A 282 -1.74 -17.15 11.94
N LEU A 283 -2.82 -17.56 11.25
CA LEU A 283 -4.19 -17.34 11.70
C LEU A 283 -4.53 -18.12 12.99
N ILE A 284 -3.93 -19.30 13.20
CA ILE A 284 -4.08 -20.06 14.45
C ILE A 284 -3.36 -19.33 15.59
N ASP A 285 -2.11 -18.93 15.37
CA ASP A 285 -1.26 -18.31 16.39
C ASP A 285 -1.74 -16.91 16.77
N HIS A 286 -2.43 -16.21 15.87
CA HIS A 286 -2.92 -14.84 16.06
C HIS A 286 -4.44 -14.76 16.18
N LYS A 287 -5.13 -15.87 16.48
CA LYS A 287 -6.58 -15.87 16.62
C LYS A 287 -7.07 -14.87 17.68
N GLU A 288 -6.35 -14.75 18.80
CA GLU A 288 -6.68 -13.86 19.90
C GLU A 288 -6.53 -12.37 19.56
N ASP A 289 -5.75 -12.01 18.52
CA ASP A 289 -5.60 -10.61 18.07
C ASP A 289 -6.91 -10.02 17.53
N ASN A 290 -7.87 -10.87 17.14
CA ASN A 290 -9.19 -10.44 16.69
C ASN A 290 -10.15 -10.17 17.86
N ASP A 291 -9.98 -10.89 18.97
CA ASP A 291 -10.82 -10.74 20.18
C ASP A 291 -10.26 -9.70 21.15
N ARG A 292 -9.11 -9.09 20.81
CA ARG A 292 -8.45 -8.08 21.64
C ARG A 292 -9.35 -6.86 21.83
N LEU A 293 -9.63 -6.55 23.09
CA LEU A 293 -10.27 -5.29 23.49
C LEU A 293 -9.24 -4.16 23.52
N TYR A 294 -9.59 -3.05 22.90
CA TYR A 294 -8.79 -1.84 22.90
C TYR A 294 -9.37 -0.85 23.90
N LYS A 295 -8.48 -0.31 24.75
CA LYS A 295 -8.84 0.81 25.62
C LYS A 295 -9.13 2.03 24.75
N HIS A 296 -10.27 2.65 25.00
CA HIS A 296 -10.69 3.92 24.45
C HIS A 296 -10.84 4.91 25.61
N ILE A 297 -10.29 6.11 25.45
CA ILE A 297 -10.35 7.16 26.46
C ILE A 297 -10.81 8.42 25.75
N ASP A 298 -11.91 9.01 26.20
CA ASP A 298 -12.46 10.25 25.65
C ASP A 298 -13.05 11.16 26.75
N GLY A 299 -13.57 12.30 26.32
CA GLY A 299 -14.11 13.34 27.20
C GLY A 299 -13.09 14.39 27.63
N VAL A 300 -13.54 15.31 28.47
CA VAL A 300 -12.74 16.43 28.99
C VAL A 300 -12.18 16.05 30.36
N LEU A 301 -10.87 16.23 30.53
CA LEU A 301 -10.21 16.08 31.82
C LEU A 301 -10.10 17.45 32.48
N GLU A 302 -10.59 17.57 33.70
CA GLU A 302 -10.52 18.80 34.49
C GLU A 302 -9.68 18.55 35.74
N LEU A 303 -8.80 19.51 36.06
CA LEU A 303 -7.88 19.38 37.18
C LEU A 303 -8.65 19.30 38.51
N GLY A 304 -8.39 18.26 39.30
CA GLY A 304 -9.06 18.06 40.59
C GLY A 304 -10.43 17.38 40.49
N HIS A 305 -10.88 17.04 39.28
CA HIS A 305 -12.14 16.32 39.06
C HIS A 305 -11.90 14.96 38.39
N GLN A 306 -12.63 13.94 38.83
CA GLN A 306 -12.61 12.62 38.19
C GLN A 306 -13.58 12.64 36.99
N ASN A 307 -13.15 13.29 35.91
CA ASN A 307 -13.91 13.43 34.66
C ASN A 307 -13.26 12.59 33.54
N GLY A 308 -13.98 12.39 32.44
CA GLY A 308 -13.56 11.58 31.30
C GLY A 308 -14.10 10.14 31.36
N ASN A 309 -14.16 9.48 30.21
CA ASN A 309 -14.63 8.11 30.11
C ASN A 309 -13.51 7.19 29.66
N ILE A 310 -13.44 6.02 30.31
CA ILE A 310 -12.63 4.90 29.86
C ILE A 310 -13.59 3.80 29.47
N SER A 311 -13.55 3.38 28.22
CA SER A 311 -14.28 2.22 27.72
C SER A 311 -13.34 1.25 27.03
N PHE A 312 -13.85 0.06 26.75
CA PHE A 312 -13.15 -0.95 25.98
C PHE A 312 -14.02 -1.27 24.77
N GLU A 313 -13.40 -1.26 23.59
CA GLU A 313 -14.05 -1.54 22.32
C GLU A 313 -13.27 -2.62 21.57
N THR A 314 -13.97 -3.47 20.83
CA THR A 314 -13.38 -4.39 19.86
C THR A 314 -12.77 -3.64 18.68
N PHE A 315 -11.97 -4.34 17.87
CA PHE A 315 -11.46 -3.76 16.62
C PHE A 315 -12.60 -3.28 15.70
N GLU A 316 -13.68 -4.04 15.61
CA GLU A 316 -14.81 -3.72 14.75
C GLU A 316 -15.55 -2.47 15.22
N GLU A 317 -15.87 -2.38 16.51
CA GLU A 317 -16.52 -1.21 17.10
C GLU A 317 -15.68 0.06 16.86
N ARG A 318 -14.36 -0.05 17.05
CA ARG A 318 -13.41 1.03 16.77
C ARG A 318 -13.45 1.48 15.32
N VAL A 319 -13.35 0.55 14.36
CA VAL A 319 -13.38 0.87 12.92
C VAL A 319 -14.70 1.54 12.56
N ARG A 320 -15.83 0.96 12.98
CA ARG A 320 -17.16 1.52 12.68
C ARG A 320 -17.34 2.92 13.25
N ARG A 321 -16.81 3.19 14.44
CA ARG A 321 -16.83 4.53 15.06
C ARG A 321 -16.01 5.53 14.25
N ILE A 322 -14.79 5.16 13.83
CA ILE A 322 -13.92 6.02 13.01
C ILE A 322 -14.59 6.33 11.67
N HIS A 323 -15.12 5.32 10.99
CA HIS A 323 -15.85 5.50 9.72
C HIS A 323 -17.04 6.45 9.84
N LYS A 324 -17.83 6.34 10.92
CA LYS A 324 -18.94 7.28 11.16
C LYS A 324 -18.46 8.73 11.29
N ILE A 325 -17.35 8.93 12.00
CA ILE A 325 -16.74 10.27 12.15
C ILE A 325 -16.25 10.78 10.80
N ASP A 326 -15.54 9.96 10.01
CA ASP A 326 -15.04 10.35 8.70
C ASP A 326 -16.16 10.68 7.72
N THR A 327 -17.25 9.91 7.72
CA THR A 327 -18.44 10.22 6.90
C THR A 327 -19.06 11.54 7.30
N PHE A 328 -19.27 11.77 8.60
CA PHE A 328 -19.81 13.03 9.11
C PHE A 328 -18.93 14.23 8.73
N LEU A 329 -17.60 14.09 8.84
CA LEU A 329 -16.66 15.14 8.45
C LEU A 329 -16.63 15.40 6.93
N LYS A 330 -16.88 14.39 6.11
CA LYS A 330 -17.00 14.54 4.64
C LYS A 330 -18.30 15.28 4.28
N GLU A 331 -19.41 14.96 4.93
CA GLU A 331 -20.71 15.65 4.73
C GLU A 331 -20.65 17.14 5.08
N ILE A 332 -19.84 17.53 6.07
CA ILE A 332 -19.62 18.94 6.43
C ILE A 332 -18.75 19.69 5.38
N LYS A 333 -17.96 18.98 4.57
CA LYS A 333 -16.98 19.58 3.65
C LYS A 333 -17.47 19.82 2.22
N GLU A 334 -18.68 19.44 1.84
CA GLU A 334 -19.27 19.78 0.53
C GLU A 334 -20.30 20.93 0.64
N PRO A 335 -19.93 22.19 0.36
CA PRO A 335 -20.92 23.21 0.02
C PRO A 335 -21.30 23.08 -1.47
N GLU A 336 -22.60 23.06 -1.78
CA GLU A 336 -23.10 23.24 -3.16
C GLU A 336 -22.57 24.55 -3.76
N PRO A 337 -22.28 24.62 -5.08
CA PRO A 337 -21.83 25.86 -5.70
C PRO A 337 -23.00 26.85 -5.78
N MET A 338 -22.95 27.93 -4.99
CA MET A 338 -23.94 29.01 -5.07
C MET A 338 -23.53 30.13 -6.04
N ILE A 339 -24.53 30.54 -6.83
CA ILE A 339 -24.55 31.64 -7.78
C ILE A 339 -24.53 33.00 -7.05
N ASP A 340 -23.84 33.95 -7.67
CA ASP A 340 -23.53 35.33 -7.29
C ASP A 340 -24.74 36.19 -6.85
N SER A 341 -24.70 36.72 -5.62
CA SER A 341 -25.13 38.08 -5.21
C SER A 341 -25.21 38.21 -3.68
N ASP A 342 -24.47 39.17 -3.12
CA ASP A 342 -24.21 39.38 -1.68
C ASP A 342 -25.46 39.59 -0.79
N ALA A 343 -26.63 39.90 -1.35
CA ALA A 343 -27.86 40.05 -0.56
C ALA A 343 -28.57 38.71 -0.25
N THR A 344 -28.17 37.63 -0.91
CA THR A 344 -28.75 36.28 -0.76
C THR A 344 -28.03 35.48 0.32
N VAL A 345 -26.75 35.77 0.57
CA VAL A 345 -25.86 35.04 1.49
C VAL A 345 -26.32 35.17 2.94
N GLU A 346 -26.66 36.36 3.43
CA GLU A 346 -27.12 36.53 4.83
C GLU A 346 -28.46 35.84 5.10
N LYS A 347 -29.37 35.82 4.11
CA LYS A 347 -30.63 35.09 4.22
C LYS A 347 -30.42 33.58 4.18
N PHE A 348 -29.54 33.10 3.31
CA PHE A 348 -29.24 31.67 3.17
C PHE A 348 -28.50 31.11 4.40
N VAL A 349 -27.51 31.84 4.92
CA VAL A 349 -26.78 31.49 6.16
C VAL A 349 -27.72 31.39 7.35
N LYS A 350 -28.69 32.31 7.45
CA LYS A 350 -29.69 32.29 8.52
C LYS A 350 -30.65 31.11 8.38
N GLN A 351 -31.09 30.83 7.15
CA GLN A 351 -32.03 29.74 6.85
C GLN A 351 -31.40 28.35 7.05
N GLU A 352 -30.13 28.17 6.66
CA GLU A 352 -29.38 26.93 6.90
C GLU A 352 -28.97 26.75 8.37
N SER A 353 -28.69 27.84 9.10
CA SER A 353 -28.49 27.79 10.56
C SER A 353 -29.75 27.32 11.29
N ASP A 354 -30.91 27.82 10.89
CA ASP A 354 -32.18 27.46 11.50
C ASP A 354 -32.60 26.02 11.16
N LYS A 355 -32.35 25.57 9.92
CA LYS A 355 -32.60 24.19 9.47
C LYS A 355 -31.64 23.17 10.12
N SER A 356 -30.38 23.54 10.31
CA SER A 356 -29.39 22.74 11.05
C SER A 356 -29.77 22.60 12.53
N LYS A 357 -30.27 23.66 13.16
CA LYS A 357 -30.82 23.62 14.52
C LYS A 357 -32.06 22.74 14.63
N GLU A 358 -32.94 22.77 13.64
CA GLU A 358 -34.15 21.94 13.62
C GLU A 358 -33.83 20.44 13.45
N LEU A 359 -32.85 20.10 12.59
CA LEU A 359 -32.34 18.73 12.42
C LEU A 359 -31.65 18.20 13.68
N LEU A 360 -30.87 19.05 14.35
CA LEU A 360 -30.24 18.75 15.65
C LEU A 360 -31.28 18.53 16.75
N GLN A 361 -32.32 19.37 16.85
CA GLN A 361 -33.40 19.17 17.81
C GLN A 361 -34.17 17.87 17.54
N LYS A 362 -34.34 17.47 16.28
CA LYS A 362 -34.92 16.18 15.90
C LYS A 362 -34.03 15.00 16.29
N ALA A 363 -32.71 15.13 16.12
CA ALA A 363 -31.74 14.11 16.51
C ALA A 363 -31.64 13.96 18.05
N ILE A 364 -31.67 15.08 18.80
CA ILE A 364 -31.69 15.11 20.27
C ILE A 364 -32.98 14.46 20.82
N LYS A 365 -34.11 14.60 20.13
CA LYS A 365 -35.39 14.02 20.58
C LYS A 365 -35.53 12.52 20.33
N ASN A 366 -34.72 11.96 19.42
CA ASN A 366 -34.77 10.55 19.00
C ASN A 366 -33.60 9.70 19.55
N HIS A 367 -32.60 10.30 20.17
CA HIS A 367 -31.46 9.60 20.75
C HIS A 367 -31.39 9.78 22.27
N ASP A 368 -31.30 8.65 22.95
CA ASP A 368 -31.13 8.50 24.39
C ASP A 368 -29.99 9.42 24.89
N THR A 369 -30.28 10.20 25.93
CA THR A 369 -29.56 11.40 26.42
C THR A 369 -28.19 11.15 27.06
N ASN A 370 -27.44 10.14 26.61
CA ASN A 370 -26.17 9.73 27.24
C ASN A 370 -24.91 10.22 26.54
N ASN A 371 -25.00 11.12 25.55
CA ASN A 371 -23.82 11.62 24.84
C ASN A 371 -23.76 13.16 24.76
N ILE A 372 -23.67 13.78 25.93
CA ILE A 372 -23.49 15.23 26.11
C ILE A 372 -22.19 15.73 25.46
N SER A 373 -21.16 14.88 25.33
CA SER A 373 -19.89 15.22 24.69
C SER A 373 -20.02 15.51 23.18
N LEU A 374 -20.90 14.79 22.48
CA LEU A 374 -21.09 14.99 21.04
C LEU A 374 -21.83 16.31 20.78
N ILE A 375 -22.74 16.69 21.69
CA ILE A 375 -23.50 17.94 21.63
C ILE A 375 -22.56 19.14 21.77
N ASN A 376 -21.65 19.13 22.74
CA ASN A 376 -20.72 20.24 22.97
C ASN A 376 -19.73 20.45 21.82
N THR A 377 -19.21 19.37 21.23
CA THR A 377 -18.30 19.46 20.07
C THR A 377 -19.01 20.02 18.83
N ILE A 378 -20.30 19.72 18.65
CA ILE A 378 -21.09 20.27 17.54
C ILE A 378 -21.40 21.76 17.76
N GLU A 379 -21.66 22.17 19.00
CA GLU A 379 -21.88 23.60 19.34
C GLU A 379 -20.64 24.47 19.17
N GLU A 380 -19.44 23.95 19.44
CA GLU A 380 -18.17 24.68 19.23
C GLU A 380 -17.90 24.93 17.74
N VAL A 381 -18.13 23.90 16.90
CA VAL A 381 -17.96 23.99 15.44
C VAL A 381 -18.96 24.98 14.81
N ILE A 382 -20.21 25.00 15.27
CA ILE A 382 -21.24 25.93 14.76
C ILE A 382 -20.95 27.39 15.16
N ASN A 383 -20.35 27.61 16.32
CA ASN A 383 -20.00 28.95 16.81
C ASN A 383 -18.65 29.47 16.28
N GLY A 384 -17.99 28.70 15.40
CA GLY A 384 -16.70 29.07 14.80
C GLY A 384 -15.58 29.22 15.83
N LYS A 385 -15.62 28.45 16.92
CA LYS A 385 -14.59 28.44 17.97
C LYS A 385 -13.64 27.26 17.84
#